data_AF-A0A3M1DTQ2-F1
#
_entry.id   AF-A0A3M1DTQ2-F1
#
_cell.length_a   1.000
_cell.length_b   1.000
_cell.length_c   1.000
_cell.angle_alpha   90.00
_cell.angle_beta   90.00
_cell.angle_gamma   90.00
#
_symmetry.space_group_name_H-M   'P 1'
#
loop_
_entity.id
_entity.type
_entity.pdbx_description
1 polymer ?
#
loop_
_entity_poly.entity_id
_entity_poly.type
_entity_poly.pdbx_seq_one_letter_code
_entity_poly.pdbx_strand_id
1 'polypeptide(L)'
;MNVEIVAQLSEIQRAVRDYFTRGGSVLSALAVLLVIAGAVALAYYLTVRQQQPAQAMHRSDHEVLFRKLMIRLGLNLSQRRLLARIERDLDPACPCLMFLSPSLFDEFVGDWSRRQGASGEKVPVAEELRRIRRILFPPVEASDGIGMSGSGERPDESR
;
A
#
# COMPACT_ATOMS: atom_id res chain seq x y z
N MET A 1 33.60 -0.26 8.03
CA MET A 1 33.00 -1.38 7.28
C MET A 1 33.19 -1.30 5.76
N ASN A 2 33.12 -0.12 5.11
CA ASN A 2 33.33 -0.03 3.64
C ASN A 2 34.80 -0.09 3.16
N VAL A 3 35.79 0.17 4.02
CA VAL A 3 37.22 0.24 3.60
C VAL A 3 37.86 -1.15 3.48
N GLU A 4 37.48 -2.10 4.33
CA GLU A 4 37.99 -3.49 4.29
C GLU A 4 37.52 -4.23 3.03
N ILE A 5 36.28 -3.99 2.58
CA ILE A 5 35.72 -4.63 1.39
C ILE A 5 36.49 -4.18 0.13
N VAL A 6 36.86 -2.90 0.05
CA VAL A 6 37.62 -2.34 -1.07
C VAL A 6 39.06 -2.87 -1.09
N ALA A 7 39.68 -2.99 0.09
CA ALA A 7 41.02 -3.57 0.21
C ALA A 7 41.03 -5.05 -0.23
N GLN A 8 40.06 -5.85 0.22
CA GLN A 8 39.92 -7.26 -0.17
C GLN A 8 39.64 -7.43 -1.67
N LEU A 9 38.81 -6.57 -2.27
CA LEU A 9 38.59 -6.60 -3.72
C LEU A 9 39.88 -6.34 -4.51
N SER A 10 40.71 -5.42 -4.03
CA SER A 10 41.97 -5.05 -4.71
C SER A 10 43.01 -6.18 -4.64
N GLU A 11 43.05 -6.93 -3.53
CA GLU A 11 43.92 -8.09 -3.38
C GLU A 11 43.47 -9.25 -4.26
N ILE A 12 42.16 -9.51 -4.32
CA ILE A 12 41.59 -10.54 -5.20
C ILE A 12 41.84 -10.21 -6.67
N GLN A 13 41.69 -8.94 -7.08
CA GLN A 13 42.00 -8.51 -8.44
C GLN A 13 43.49 -8.70 -8.80
N ARG A 14 44.41 -8.41 -7.88
CA ARG A 14 45.85 -8.66 -8.09
C ARG A 14 46.15 -10.15 -8.20
N ALA A 15 45.58 -10.97 -7.33
CA ALA A 15 45.78 -12.42 -7.34
C ALA A 15 45.28 -13.06 -8.64
N VAL A 16 44.11 -12.63 -9.14
CA VAL A 16 43.57 -13.09 -10.42
C VAL A 16 44.45 -12.63 -11.58
N ARG A 17 44.90 -11.37 -11.59
CA ARG A 17 45.78 -10.83 -12.64
C ARG A 17 47.10 -11.60 -12.71
N ASP A 18 47.76 -11.80 -11.58
CA ASP A 18 49.04 -12.52 -11.50
C ASP A 18 48.90 -13.97 -11.99
N TYR A 19 47.78 -14.61 -11.67
CA TYR A 19 47.45 -15.96 -12.11
C TYR A 19 47.31 -16.07 -13.65
N PHE A 20 46.68 -15.09 -14.30
CA PHE A 20 46.55 -15.06 -15.75
C PHE A 20 47.86 -14.66 -16.46
N THR A 21 48.65 -13.73 -15.90
CA THR A 21 49.93 -13.31 -16.50
C THR A 21 51.04 -14.36 -16.44
N ARG A 22 50.98 -15.33 -15.52
CA ARG A 22 51.96 -16.42 -15.42
C ARG A 22 51.64 -17.63 -16.31
N GLY A 23 50.67 -17.52 -17.21
CA GLY A 23 50.31 -18.61 -18.12
C GLY A 23 49.47 -19.70 -17.45
N GLY A 24 48.49 -19.29 -16.63
CA GLY A 24 47.51 -20.22 -16.05
C GLY A 24 46.81 -21.06 -17.13
N SER A 25 46.62 -22.36 -16.85
CA SER A 25 46.02 -23.27 -17.82
C SER A 25 44.56 -22.89 -18.11
N VAL A 26 44.09 -23.18 -19.34
CA VAL A 26 42.71 -22.87 -19.77
C VAL A 26 41.67 -23.47 -18.81
N LEU A 27 41.98 -24.63 -18.22
CA LEU A 27 41.14 -25.33 -17.24
C LEU A 27 40.93 -24.52 -15.95
N SER A 28 41.96 -23.81 -15.47
CA SER A 28 41.83 -23.03 -14.24
C SER A 28 41.20 -21.67 -14.46
N ALA A 29 41.40 -21.05 -15.62
CA ALA A 29 40.64 -19.87 -16.04
C ALA A 29 39.13 -20.15 -16.11
N LEU A 30 38.76 -21.32 -16.64
CA LEU A 30 37.36 -21.75 -16.77
C LEU A 30 36.74 -22.04 -15.40
N ALA A 31 37.51 -22.64 -14.47
CA ALA A 31 37.07 -22.83 -13.09
C ALA A 31 36.81 -21.50 -12.36
N VAL A 32 37.70 -20.51 -12.52
CA VAL A 32 37.52 -19.16 -11.92
C VAL A 32 36.28 -18.48 -12.50
N LEU A 33 36.06 -18.57 -13.82
CA LEU A 33 34.86 -18.01 -14.46
C LEU A 33 33.56 -18.67 -13.97
N LEU A 34 33.55 -19.99 -13.77
CA LEU A 34 32.39 -20.70 -13.23
C LEU A 34 32.08 -20.29 -11.79
N VAL A 35 33.10 -20.09 -10.95
CA VAL A 35 32.92 -19.61 -9.57
C VAL A 35 32.34 -18.19 -9.57
N ILE A 36 32.85 -17.31 -10.42
CA ILE A 36 32.32 -15.94 -10.56
C ILE A 36 30.88 -15.97 -11.07
N ALA A 37 30.58 -16.75 -12.12
CA ALA A 37 29.24 -16.88 -12.67
C ALA A 37 28.26 -17.46 -11.64
N GLY A 38 28.67 -18.45 -10.86
CA GLY A 38 27.89 -19.02 -9.77
C GLY A 38 27.62 -17.99 -8.66
N ALA A 39 28.63 -17.20 -8.27
CA ALA A 39 28.46 -16.13 -7.29
C ALA A 39 27.50 -15.04 -7.77
N VAL A 40 27.58 -14.65 -9.05
CA VAL A 40 26.66 -13.67 -9.66
C VAL A 40 25.23 -14.22 -9.74
N ALA A 41 25.07 -15.49 -10.15
CA ALA A 41 23.76 -16.14 -10.20
C ALA A 41 23.14 -16.28 -8.80
N LEU A 42 23.93 -16.63 -7.80
CA LEU A 42 23.49 -16.71 -6.40
C LEU A 42 23.12 -15.32 -5.86
N ALA A 43 23.95 -14.30 -6.13
CA ALA A 43 23.66 -12.93 -5.75
C ALA A 43 22.34 -12.48 -6.38
N TYR A 44 22.16 -12.66 -7.70
CA TYR A 44 20.93 -12.35 -8.42
C TYR A 44 19.71 -13.09 -7.86
N TYR A 45 19.84 -14.39 -7.58
CA TYR A 45 18.78 -15.18 -6.97
C TYR A 45 18.40 -14.66 -5.59
N LEU A 46 19.38 -14.28 -4.77
CA LEU A 46 19.15 -13.69 -3.45
C LEU A 46 18.49 -12.30 -3.56
N THR A 47 18.89 -11.43 -4.50
CA THR A 47 18.24 -10.12 -4.69
C THR A 47 16.80 -10.29 -5.18
N VAL A 48 16.56 -11.15 -6.15
CA VAL A 48 15.21 -11.43 -6.67
C VAL A 48 14.32 -12.03 -5.57
N ARG A 49 14.85 -12.96 -4.77
CA ARG A 49 14.12 -13.54 -3.63
C ARG A 49 13.93 -12.60 -2.46
N GLN A 50 14.80 -11.60 -2.24
CA GLN A 50 14.59 -10.60 -1.19
C GLN A 50 13.60 -9.50 -1.60
N GLN A 51 13.44 -9.24 -2.90
CA GLN A 51 12.45 -8.28 -3.39
C GLN A 51 11.00 -8.81 -3.37
N GLN A 52 10.81 -10.14 -3.43
CA GLN A 52 9.49 -10.76 -3.39
C GLN A 52 8.73 -10.68 -2.04
N PRO A 53 9.33 -10.94 -0.86
CA PRO A 53 8.62 -10.88 0.41
C PRO A 53 8.26 -9.46 0.82
N ALA A 54 9.04 -8.44 0.43
CA ALA A 54 8.74 -7.05 0.76
C ALA A 54 7.43 -6.57 0.12
N GLN A 55 7.14 -7.01 -1.11
CA GLN A 55 5.90 -6.65 -1.81
C GLN A 55 4.69 -7.45 -1.31
N ALA A 56 4.87 -8.73 -0.96
CA ALA A 56 3.79 -9.56 -0.43
C ALA A 56 3.38 -9.17 1.01
N MET A 57 4.34 -8.74 1.83
CA MET A 57 4.10 -8.42 3.25
C MET A 57 3.43 -7.03 3.44
N HIS A 58 3.68 -6.06 2.54
CA HIS A 58 2.95 -4.78 2.59
C HIS A 58 1.49 -4.90 2.15
N ARG A 59 1.21 -5.77 1.17
CA ARG A 59 -0.16 -5.99 0.70
C ARG A 59 -1.06 -6.57 1.80
N SER A 60 -0.53 -7.48 2.64
CA SER A 60 -1.31 -8.08 3.72
C SER A 60 -1.76 -7.07 4.78
N ASP A 61 -0.91 -6.11 5.14
CA ASP A 61 -1.21 -5.19 6.24
C ASP A 61 -2.28 -4.17 5.86
N HIS A 62 -2.21 -3.63 4.64
CA HIS A 62 -3.21 -2.71 4.11
C HIS A 62 -4.56 -3.39 3.87
N GLU A 63 -4.58 -4.64 3.38
CA GLU A 63 -5.82 -5.42 3.22
C GLU A 63 -6.46 -5.77 4.56
N VAL A 64 -5.66 -6.12 5.58
CA VAL A 64 -6.16 -6.41 6.93
C VAL A 64 -6.73 -5.14 7.57
N LEU A 65 -6.05 -4.01 7.42
CA LEU A 65 -6.53 -2.72 7.91
C LEU A 65 -7.83 -2.31 7.21
N PHE A 66 -7.91 -2.47 5.89
CA PHE A 66 -9.09 -2.18 5.10
C PHE A 66 -10.32 -2.97 5.58
N ARG A 67 -10.16 -4.29 5.77
CA ARG A 67 -11.21 -5.15 6.33
C ARG A 67 -11.63 -4.74 7.73
N LYS A 68 -10.67 -4.42 8.60
CA LYS A 68 -10.95 -3.93 9.97
C LYS A 68 -11.71 -2.62 9.96
N LEU A 69 -11.34 -1.67 9.09
CA LEU A 69 -12.00 -0.38 8.95
C LEU A 69 -13.46 -0.56 8.52
N MET A 70 -13.73 -1.38 7.49
CA MET A 70 -15.10 -1.64 7.06
C MET A 70 -15.99 -2.26 8.16
N ILE A 71 -15.41 -3.10 9.03
CA ILE A 71 -16.12 -3.68 10.18
C ILE A 71 -16.38 -2.59 11.23
N ARG A 72 -15.38 -1.79 11.56
CA ARG A 72 -15.46 -0.72 12.57
C ARG A 72 -16.43 0.39 12.19
N LEU A 73 -16.53 0.70 10.89
CA LEU A 73 -17.45 1.69 10.32
C LEU A 73 -18.89 1.18 10.23
N GLY A 74 -19.19 -0.02 10.72
CA GLY A 74 -20.56 -0.55 10.78
C GLY A 74 -21.16 -0.90 9.41
N LEU A 75 -20.33 -1.02 8.36
CA LEU A 75 -20.82 -1.38 7.03
C LEU A 75 -21.44 -2.78 7.06
N ASN A 76 -22.55 -2.97 6.36
CA ASN A 76 -23.21 -4.26 6.26
C ASN A 76 -22.46 -5.21 5.29
N LEU A 77 -22.89 -6.47 5.18
CA LEU A 77 -22.19 -7.47 4.37
C LEU A 77 -22.18 -7.12 2.87
N SER A 78 -23.26 -6.56 2.32
CA SER A 78 -23.34 -6.20 0.89
C SER A 78 -22.40 -5.03 0.57
N GLN A 79 -22.38 -4.01 1.41
CA GLN A 79 -21.48 -2.85 1.32
C GLN A 79 -20.01 -3.27 1.42
N ARG A 80 -19.68 -4.17 2.35
CA ARG A 80 -18.32 -4.73 2.47
C ARG A 80 -17.90 -5.49 1.22
N ARG A 81 -18.79 -6.29 0.64
CA ARG A 81 -18.52 -7.03 -0.61
C ARG A 81 -18.31 -6.08 -1.78
N LEU A 82 -19.09 -5.00 -1.84
CA LEU A 82 -18.96 -4.00 -2.90
C LEU A 82 -17.62 -3.27 -2.81
N LEU A 83 -17.21 -2.81 -1.62
CA LEU A 83 -15.92 -2.16 -1.43
C LEU A 83 -14.73 -3.11 -1.65
N ALA A 84 -14.85 -4.37 -1.23
CA ALA A 84 -13.84 -5.39 -1.52
C ALA A 84 -13.74 -5.71 -3.02
N ARG A 85 -14.85 -5.60 -3.77
CA ARG A 85 -14.83 -5.71 -5.23
C ARG A 85 -14.13 -4.52 -5.87
N ILE A 86 -14.39 -3.30 -5.41
CA ILE A 86 -13.71 -2.08 -5.87
C ILE A 86 -12.19 -2.18 -5.62
N GLU A 87 -11.80 -2.61 -4.42
CA GLU A 87 -10.40 -2.82 -4.05
C GLU A 87 -9.74 -3.86 -4.97
N ARG A 88 -10.37 -5.01 -5.19
CA ARG A 88 -9.85 -6.04 -6.10
C ARG A 88 -9.73 -5.56 -7.55
N ASP A 89 -10.71 -4.82 -8.05
CA ASP A 89 -10.77 -4.40 -9.46
C ASP A 89 -9.81 -3.25 -9.77
N LEU A 90 -9.52 -2.40 -8.79
CA LEU A 90 -8.58 -1.28 -8.94
C LEU A 90 -7.15 -1.64 -8.56
N ASP A 91 -6.96 -2.67 -7.72
CA ASP A 91 -5.68 -3.07 -7.10
C ASP A 91 -4.87 -1.88 -6.56
N PRO A 92 -5.46 -1.01 -5.71
CA PRO A 92 -4.78 0.19 -5.25
C PRO A 92 -3.66 -0.17 -4.27
N ALA A 93 -2.54 0.56 -4.33
CA ALA A 93 -1.42 0.39 -3.40
C ALA A 93 -1.83 0.56 -1.92
N CYS A 94 -2.84 1.40 -1.65
CA CYS A 94 -3.41 1.58 -0.31
C CYS A 94 -4.94 1.79 -0.40
N PRO A 95 -5.77 0.74 -0.26
CA PRO A 95 -7.23 0.86 -0.34
C PRO A 95 -7.83 1.68 0.80
N CYS A 96 -7.11 1.83 1.93
CA CYS A 96 -7.60 2.60 3.07
C CYS A 96 -7.75 4.11 2.78
N LEU A 97 -7.08 4.63 1.75
CA LEU A 97 -7.16 6.04 1.36
C LEU A 97 -8.59 6.48 1.01
N MET A 98 -9.44 5.55 0.53
CA MET A 98 -10.83 5.86 0.21
C MET A 98 -11.67 6.26 1.44
N PHE A 99 -11.20 5.98 2.66
CA PHE A 99 -11.89 6.34 3.89
C PHE A 99 -11.44 7.68 4.48
N LEU A 100 -10.39 8.31 3.94
CA LEU A 100 -9.82 9.52 4.52
C LEU A 100 -10.60 10.78 4.16
N SER A 101 -11.18 10.84 2.97
CA SER A 101 -11.96 12.00 2.53
C SER A 101 -13.05 11.60 1.52
N PRO A 102 -14.15 12.37 1.46
CA PRO A 102 -15.20 12.13 0.48
C PRO A 102 -14.69 12.29 -0.96
N SER A 103 -13.77 13.21 -1.21
CA SER A 103 -13.20 13.43 -2.55
C SER A 103 -12.41 12.22 -3.04
N LEU A 104 -11.58 11.62 -2.17
CA LEU A 104 -10.84 10.40 -2.50
C LEU A 104 -11.79 9.23 -2.74
N PHE A 105 -12.81 9.09 -1.89
CA PHE A 105 -13.84 8.07 -2.10
C PHE A 105 -14.51 8.21 -3.47
N ASP A 106 -14.95 9.42 -3.82
CA ASP A 106 -15.62 9.71 -5.09
C ASP A 106 -14.68 9.48 -6.30
N GLU A 107 -13.37 9.74 -6.15
CA GLU A 107 -12.35 9.47 -7.16
C GLU A 107 -12.16 7.97 -7.41
N PHE A 108 -11.91 7.17 -6.35
CA PHE A 108 -11.77 5.72 -6.45
C PHE A 108 -13.04 5.06 -7.04
N VAL A 109 -14.21 5.47 -6.56
CA VAL A 109 -15.49 4.96 -7.08
C VAL A 109 -15.72 5.38 -8.53
N GLY A 110 -15.36 6.60 -8.89
CA GLY A 110 -15.45 7.10 -10.27
C GLY A 110 -14.54 6.33 -11.22
N ASP A 111 -13.30 6.06 -10.82
CA ASP A 111 -12.36 5.23 -11.59
C ASP A 111 -12.87 3.81 -11.79
N TRP A 112 -13.36 3.19 -10.72
CA TRP A 112 -13.96 1.86 -10.79
C TRP A 112 -15.18 1.85 -11.72
N SER A 113 -16.08 2.83 -11.57
CA SER A 113 -17.28 2.94 -12.40
C SER A 113 -16.95 3.19 -13.87
N ARG A 114 -15.91 3.96 -14.19
CA ARG A 114 -15.43 4.13 -15.57
C ARG A 114 -14.93 2.82 -16.17
N ARG A 115 -14.17 2.02 -15.40
CA ARG A 115 -13.71 0.69 -15.83
C ARG A 115 -14.87 -0.30 -16.02
N GLN A 116 -15.88 -0.24 -15.14
CA GLN A 116 -17.07 -1.07 -15.20
C GLN A 116 -18.14 -0.59 -16.19
N GLY A 117 -18.10 0.67 -16.63
CA GLY A 117 -19.02 1.23 -17.63
C GLY A 117 -18.92 0.55 -18.99
N ALA A 118 -17.81 -0.14 -19.27
CA ALA A 118 -17.68 -1.06 -20.40
C ALA A 118 -18.48 -2.37 -20.22
N SER A 119 -18.91 -2.69 -18.99
CA SER A 119 -19.54 -3.95 -18.60
C SER A 119 -21.05 -3.83 -18.25
N GLY A 120 -21.66 -2.65 -18.39
CA GLY A 120 -23.13 -2.48 -18.33
C GLY A 120 -23.77 -2.67 -16.95
N GLU A 121 -23.03 -2.52 -15.85
CA GLU A 121 -23.55 -2.73 -14.50
C GLU A 121 -24.46 -1.56 -14.04
N LYS A 122 -25.64 -1.93 -13.52
CA LYS A 122 -26.85 -1.08 -13.42
C LYS A 122 -26.93 -0.23 -12.14
N VAL A 123 -27.83 0.77 -12.22
CA VAL A 123 -28.42 1.67 -11.19
C VAL A 123 -28.38 1.21 -9.70
N PRO A 124 -28.68 -0.04 -9.31
CA PRO A 124 -28.61 -0.47 -7.90
C PRO A 124 -27.25 -0.26 -7.23
N VAL A 125 -26.15 -0.41 -7.96
CA VAL A 125 -24.79 -0.25 -7.40
C VAL A 125 -24.50 1.21 -7.04
N ALA A 126 -24.94 2.14 -7.88
CA ALA A 126 -24.76 3.57 -7.64
C ALA A 126 -25.47 4.05 -6.38
N GLU A 127 -26.67 3.51 -6.10
CA GLU A 127 -27.41 3.87 -4.89
C GLU A 127 -26.77 3.30 -3.63
N GLU A 128 -26.23 2.07 -3.70
CA GLU A 128 -25.51 1.47 -2.58
C GLU A 128 -24.21 2.25 -2.27
N LEU A 129 -23.49 2.72 -3.29
CA LEU A 129 -22.31 3.57 -3.13
C LEU A 129 -22.65 4.93 -2.49
N ARG A 130 -23.77 5.55 -2.88
CA ARG A 130 -24.25 6.78 -2.22
C ARG A 130 -24.61 6.56 -0.76
N ARG A 131 -25.14 5.38 -0.40
CA ARG A 131 -25.40 5.04 1.01
C ARG A 131 -24.10 4.86 1.77
N ILE A 132 -23.12 4.14 1.20
CA ILE A 132 -21.79 3.97 1.81
C ILE A 132 -21.15 5.34 2.04
N ARG A 133 -21.15 6.21 1.03
CA ARG A 133 -20.60 7.57 1.14
C ARG A 133 -21.22 8.37 2.29
N ARG A 134 -22.53 8.31 2.47
CA ARG A 134 -23.24 9.00 3.57
C ARG A 134 -22.89 8.45 4.95
N ILE A 135 -22.63 7.14 5.06
CA ILE A 135 -22.20 6.50 6.31
C ILE A 135 -20.75 6.92 6.65
N LEU A 136 -19.88 6.93 5.65
CA LEU A 136 -18.46 7.27 5.83
C LEU A 136 -18.25 8.77 6.08
N PHE A 137 -19.02 9.61 5.40
CA PHE A 137 -18.88 11.06 5.40
C PHE A 137 -20.26 11.71 5.61
N PRO A 138 -20.78 11.73 6.86
CA PRO A 138 -22.03 12.39 7.16
C PRO A 138 -21.92 13.89 6.82
N PRO A 139 -22.97 14.49 6.23
CA PRO A 139 -22.97 15.92 5.95
C PRO A 139 -22.80 16.69 7.26
N VAL A 140 -21.92 17.69 7.25
CA VAL A 140 -21.68 18.61 8.36
C VAL A 140 -22.88 19.57 8.44
N GLU A 141 -24.04 19.08 8.85
CA GLU A 141 -25.19 19.93 9.15
C GLU A 141 -25.45 19.93 10.66
N ALA A 142 -25.14 21.08 11.28
CA ALA A 142 -25.58 21.57 12.59
C ALA A 142 -25.13 20.79 13.85
N SER A 143 -23.83 20.83 14.15
CA SER A 143 -23.35 20.71 15.53
C SER A 143 -23.08 22.08 16.18
N ASP A 144 -23.73 23.15 15.71
CA ASP A 144 -23.68 24.49 16.32
C ASP A 144 -25.11 25.02 16.51
N GLY A 145 -25.70 24.65 17.64
CA GLY A 145 -27.00 25.15 18.09
C GLY A 145 -27.23 25.00 19.59
N ILE A 146 -26.21 24.64 20.38
CA ILE A 146 -26.27 24.73 21.85
C ILE A 146 -25.70 26.10 22.23
N GLY A 147 -26.38 27.15 21.76
CA GLY A 147 -26.26 28.48 22.33
C GLY A 147 -26.97 28.45 23.68
N MET A 148 -26.21 28.17 24.75
CA MET A 148 -26.62 28.52 26.10
C MET A 148 -26.74 30.04 26.20
N SER A 149 -27.92 30.58 25.87
CA SER A 149 -28.31 31.91 26.32
C SER A 149 -29.27 31.69 27.48
N GLY A 150 -28.69 31.44 28.65
CA GLY A 150 -29.43 31.39 29.90
C GLY A 150 -30.16 32.70 30.10
N SER A 151 -31.49 32.64 30.12
CA SER A 151 -32.33 33.68 30.70
C SER A 151 -31.87 33.89 32.14
N GLY A 152 -31.12 34.98 32.36
CA GLY A 152 -30.86 35.51 33.68
C GLY A 152 -32.17 36.09 34.23
N GLU A 153 -32.98 35.22 34.83
CA GLU A 153 -34.10 35.56 35.68
C GLU A 153 -33.54 36.40 36.84
N ARG A 154 -33.75 37.71 36.79
CA ARG A 154 -33.46 38.60 37.92
C ARG A 154 -34.46 38.27 39.02
N PRO A 155 -34.01 37.91 40.23
CA PRO A 155 -34.92 37.83 41.36
C PRO A 155 -35.35 39.25 41.73
N ASP A 156 -36.66 39.39 41.79
CA ASP A 156 -37.42 40.48 42.35
C ASP A 156 -36.99 40.67 43.82
N GLU A 157 -36.36 41.80 44.15
CA GLU A 157 -36.06 42.19 45.53
C GLU A 157 -36.95 43.37 45.89
N SER A 158 -38.03 43.04 46.60
CA SER A 158 -39.04 43.98 47.09
C SER A 158 -38.46 44.97 48.11
N ARG A 159 -38.81 46.25 47.97
CA ARG A 159 -39.24 47.12 49.09
C ARG A 159 -39.86 48.42 48.60
#